data_AF-A0A4Y4DM20-F1
#
_entry.id   AF-A0A4Y4DM20-F1
#
_cell.length_a   1.000
_cell.length_b   1.000
_cell.length_c   1.000
_cell.angle_alpha   90.00
_cell.angle_beta   90.00
_cell.angle_gamma   90.00
#
_symmetry.space_group_name_H-M   'P 1'
#
loop_
_entity.id
_entity.type
_entity.pdbx_description
1 polymer ?
#
loop_
_entity_poly.entity_id
_entity_poly.type
_entity_poly.pdbx_seq_one_letter_code
_entity_poly.pdbx_strand_id
1 'polypeptide(L)'
;MALDFTAVDFETANGFIGSACSVGLVKVRSGRIVETAQWLMKPPAGFDHFDPRNVSIHHITPEMVAASPRVDELLDDLMDFVGPDVLVAHNSAFDSGVIRAASEASERPVSEIAHLCTVKLARKAYDLPSYSLPFVAEEAGHPIENHHEALADSTACAWAMIDMAQRAGSTTVLQAADHYKVGMGLTRAWKPGDELSRATKDAQGWLAAGHKLPAQDAFANWPQEGPNPEPNLHADPSHPLYGQVLVFTGNLGMPRPQAKQLAAQNGAQTASRVTRATTALVVGDGFIPQDLATGRLTNKAKHVLRLREKGQKVTIISEGEFLQLVGGFSLTA
;
A
#
# COMPACT_ATOMS: atom_id res chain seq x y z
N MET A 1 -8.90 29.36 0.59
CA MET A 1 -8.14 28.20 0.06
C MET A 1 -9.12 27.06 -0.11
N ALA A 2 -8.87 26.17 -1.06
CA ALA A 2 -9.77 25.08 -1.45
C ALA A 2 -9.13 23.71 -1.18
N LEU A 3 -9.97 22.69 -1.01
CA LEU A 3 -9.52 21.32 -0.81
C LEU A 3 -9.14 20.75 -2.19
N ASP A 4 -7.88 20.95 -2.54
CA ASP A 4 -7.30 20.59 -3.83
C ASP A 4 -6.19 19.55 -3.63
N PHE A 5 -6.27 18.45 -4.37
CA PHE A 5 -5.27 17.38 -4.37
C PHE A 5 -5.46 16.44 -5.58
N THR A 6 -4.52 15.53 -5.77
CA THR A 6 -4.67 14.39 -6.68
C THR A 6 -4.57 13.10 -5.88
N ALA A 7 -5.62 12.27 -5.92
CA ALA A 7 -5.56 10.92 -5.37
C ALA A 7 -4.97 9.95 -6.39
N VAL A 8 -4.20 8.97 -5.91
CA VAL A 8 -3.54 7.97 -6.73
C VAL A 8 -3.66 6.59 -6.10
N ASP A 9 -3.64 5.58 -6.95
CA ASP A 9 -3.42 4.19 -6.57
C ASP A 9 -2.69 3.46 -7.70
N PHE A 10 -1.69 2.65 -7.35
CA PHE A 10 -0.92 1.85 -8.31
C PHE A 10 -1.07 0.36 -8.09
N GLU A 11 -1.12 -0.37 -9.19
CA GLU A 11 -0.89 -1.82 -9.22
C GLU A 11 0.50 -2.11 -9.77
N THR A 12 1.20 -3.09 -9.18
CA THR A 12 2.55 -3.49 -9.60
C THR A 12 2.55 -4.91 -10.14
N ALA A 13 3.36 -5.16 -11.17
CA ALA A 13 3.44 -6.47 -11.82
C ALA A 13 4.12 -7.53 -10.95
N ASN A 14 5.09 -7.15 -10.13
CA ASN A 14 5.90 -8.08 -9.33
C ASN A 14 6.37 -7.45 -8.01
N GLY A 15 7.25 -8.17 -7.30
CA GLY A 15 7.82 -7.74 -6.02
C GLY A 15 8.67 -6.45 -6.06
N PHE A 16 9.19 -6.04 -7.22
CA PHE A 16 9.83 -4.74 -7.32
C PHE A 16 8.78 -3.62 -7.33
N ILE A 17 8.82 -2.73 -6.34
CA ILE A 17 7.88 -1.61 -6.22
C ILE A 17 7.85 -0.69 -7.46
N GLY A 18 8.94 -0.58 -8.22
CA GLY A 18 8.95 0.18 -9.47
C GLY A 18 8.28 -0.52 -10.66
N SER A 19 7.73 -1.73 -10.49
CA SER A 19 7.13 -2.53 -11.56
C SER A 19 5.68 -2.13 -11.90
N ALA A 20 5.35 -0.84 -11.85
CA ALA A 20 3.99 -0.34 -12.10
C ALA A 20 3.40 -0.93 -13.40
N CYS A 21 2.17 -1.44 -13.31
CA CYS A 21 1.43 -2.01 -14.44
C CYS A 21 0.05 -1.37 -14.65
N SER A 22 -0.47 -0.66 -13.66
CA SER A 22 -1.66 0.19 -13.77
C SER A 22 -1.58 1.35 -12.79
N VAL A 23 -2.20 2.48 -13.14
CA VAL A 23 -2.41 3.62 -12.24
C VAL A 23 -3.82 4.19 -12.42
N GLY A 24 -4.44 4.54 -11.30
CA GLY A 24 -5.64 5.36 -11.25
C GLY A 24 -5.32 6.72 -10.65
N LEU A 25 -5.85 7.78 -11.26
CA LEU A 25 -5.60 9.16 -10.87
C LEU A 25 -6.94 9.92 -10.78
N VAL A 26 -7.15 10.63 -9.67
CA VAL A 26 -8.37 11.39 -9.43
C VAL A 26 -8.03 12.80 -8.95
N LYS A 27 -8.30 13.80 -9.78
CA LYS A 27 -8.06 15.19 -9.47
C LYS A 27 -9.26 15.78 -8.74
N VAL A 28 -9.00 16.37 -7.58
CA VAL A 28 -10.01 17.02 -6.74
C VAL A 28 -9.73 18.51 -6.68
N ARG A 29 -10.76 19.32 -6.91
CA ARG A 29 -10.73 20.77 -6.74
C ARG A 29 -11.92 21.22 -5.90
N SER A 30 -11.67 22.03 -4.88
CA SER A 30 -12.69 22.51 -3.94
C SER A 30 -13.56 21.38 -3.37
N GLY A 31 -12.93 20.24 -3.06
CA GLY A 31 -13.61 19.06 -2.52
C GLY A 31 -14.54 18.34 -3.51
N ARG A 32 -14.37 18.58 -4.82
CA ARG A 32 -15.11 17.89 -5.89
C ARG A 32 -14.14 17.22 -6.84
N ILE A 33 -14.45 16.00 -7.26
CA ILE A 33 -13.72 15.35 -8.36
C ILE A 33 -13.98 16.13 -9.64
N VAL A 34 -12.92 16.55 -10.33
CA VAL A 34 -13.01 17.33 -11.57
C VAL A 34 -12.43 16.62 -12.78
N GLU A 35 -11.56 15.64 -12.57
CA GLU A 35 -10.88 14.90 -13.63
C GLU A 35 -10.45 13.54 -13.11
N THR A 36 -10.47 12.52 -13.97
CA THR A 36 -10.00 11.17 -13.66
C THR A 36 -9.19 10.64 -14.83
N ALA A 37 -8.14 9.88 -14.56
CA ALA A 37 -7.39 9.14 -15.55
C ALA A 37 -7.09 7.72 -15.07
N GLN A 38 -7.00 6.78 -16.00
CA GLN A 38 -6.63 5.40 -15.75
C GLN A 38 -5.74 4.93 -16.89
N TRP A 39 -4.56 4.41 -16.55
CA TRP A 39 -3.63 3.91 -17.54
C TRP A 39 -3.13 2.53 -17.17
N LEU A 40 -3.17 1.61 -18.13
CA LEU A 40 -2.37 0.40 -18.13
C LEU A 40 -0.98 0.73 -18.69
N MET A 41 0.05 0.09 -18.16
CA MET A 41 1.43 0.30 -18.61
C MET A 41 2.26 -0.97 -18.54
N LYS A 42 3.29 -1.04 -19.38
CA LYS A 42 4.35 -2.04 -19.19
C LYS A 42 5.28 -1.55 -18.08
N PRO A 43 5.69 -2.41 -17.14
CA PRO A 43 6.71 -2.07 -16.14
C PRO A 43 8.05 -1.64 -16.78
N PRO A 44 9.03 -1.12 -16.02
CA PRO A 44 10.34 -0.79 -16.57
C PRO A 44 11.02 -1.99 -17.23
N ALA A 45 11.87 -1.73 -18.22
CA ALA A 45 12.59 -2.79 -18.92
C ALA A 45 13.45 -3.62 -17.95
N GLY A 46 13.39 -4.95 -18.06
CA GLY A 46 14.06 -5.86 -17.13
C GLY A 46 13.26 -6.16 -15.85
N PHE A 47 12.18 -5.43 -15.61
CA PHE A 47 11.26 -5.62 -14.48
C PHE A 47 9.82 -5.87 -14.94
N ASP A 48 9.62 -6.31 -16.18
CA ASP A 48 8.33 -6.47 -16.87
C ASP A 48 7.75 -7.88 -16.84
N HIS A 49 8.23 -8.72 -15.91
CA HIS A 49 7.58 -9.97 -15.57
C HIS A 49 6.40 -9.74 -14.61
N PHE A 50 5.40 -10.62 -14.68
CA PHE A 50 4.25 -10.56 -13.76
C PHE A 50 4.29 -11.74 -12.80
N ASP A 51 4.25 -11.43 -11.51
CA ASP A 51 4.13 -12.41 -10.46
C ASP A 51 2.66 -12.87 -10.38
N PRO A 52 2.40 -14.18 -10.39
CA PRO A 52 1.06 -14.75 -10.31
C PRO A 52 0.24 -14.26 -9.12
N ARG A 53 0.89 -13.90 -8.00
CA ARG A 53 0.21 -13.33 -6.84
C ARG A 53 -0.33 -11.94 -7.14
N ASN A 54 0.47 -11.06 -7.71
CA ASN A 54 0.03 -9.71 -8.10
C ASN A 54 -1.14 -9.83 -9.07
N VAL A 55 -1.00 -10.67 -10.11
CA VAL A 55 -2.08 -10.99 -11.05
C VAL A 55 -3.33 -11.52 -10.34
N SER A 56 -3.19 -12.34 -9.29
CA SER A 56 -4.36 -12.86 -8.55
C SER A 56 -5.10 -11.80 -7.74
N ILE A 57 -4.45 -10.67 -7.42
CA ILE A 57 -5.03 -9.56 -6.64
C ILE A 57 -5.79 -8.62 -7.58
N HIS A 58 -5.10 -8.06 -8.58
CA HIS A 58 -5.64 -7.00 -9.45
C HIS A 58 -6.10 -7.49 -10.83
N HIS A 59 -5.90 -8.78 -11.14
CA HIS A 59 -6.33 -9.43 -12.40
C HIS A 59 -5.74 -8.88 -13.70
N ILE A 60 -4.67 -8.07 -13.62
CA ILE A 60 -3.96 -7.53 -14.79
C ILE A 60 -2.92 -8.54 -15.23
N THR A 61 -3.00 -8.98 -16.49
CA THR A 61 -2.05 -9.95 -17.06
C THR A 61 -1.03 -9.27 -17.98
N PRO A 62 0.12 -9.92 -18.27
CA PRO A 62 1.07 -9.43 -19.26
C PRO A 62 0.45 -9.10 -20.62
N GLU A 63 -0.54 -9.89 -21.06
CA GLU A 63 -1.22 -9.71 -22.34
C GLU A 63 -2.05 -8.42 -22.38
N MET A 64 -2.64 -8.02 -21.24
CA MET A 64 -3.43 -6.79 -21.14
C MET A 64 -2.56 -5.54 -21.32
N VAL A 65 -1.30 -5.58 -20.88
CA VAL A 65 -0.37 -4.44 -20.97
C VAL A 65 0.56 -4.50 -22.19
N ALA A 66 0.54 -5.60 -22.96
CA ALA A 66 1.51 -5.83 -24.03
C ALA A 66 1.56 -4.70 -25.08
N ALA A 67 0.40 -4.13 -25.40
CA ALA A 67 0.25 -3.01 -26.33
C ALA A 67 0.32 -1.62 -25.66
N SER A 68 0.34 -1.56 -24.33
CA SER A 68 0.41 -0.30 -23.59
C SER A 68 1.80 0.34 -23.70
N PRO A 69 1.89 1.67 -23.51
CA PRO A 69 3.17 2.34 -23.30
C PRO A 69 3.90 1.75 -22.09
N ARG A 70 5.22 1.84 -22.08
CA ARG A 70 6.01 1.52 -20.90
C ARG A 70 5.93 2.68 -19.90
N VAL A 71 6.14 2.39 -18.61
CA VAL A 71 6.05 3.39 -17.54
C VAL A 71 6.94 4.61 -17.79
N ASP A 72 8.12 4.44 -18.41
CA ASP A 72 9.03 5.54 -18.71
C ASP A 72 8.52 6.51 -19.78
N GLU A 73 7.57 6.06 -20.60
CA GLU A 73 6.86 6.90 -21.58
C GLU A 73 5.68 7.65 -20.93
N LEU A 74 5.21 7.22 -19.75
CA LEU A 74 4.05 7.79 -19.05
C LEU A 74 4.41 8.62 -17.81
N LEU A 75 5.66 8.58 -17.34
CA LEU A 75 6.07 9.31 -16.14
C LEU A 75 5.86 10.82 -16.27
N ASP A 76 6.15 11.41 -17.43
CA ASP A 76 5.95 12.84 -17.65
C ASP A 76 4.45 13.18 -17.64
N ASP A 77 3.62 12.42 -18.36
CA ASP A 77 2.15 12.59 -18.36
C ASP A 77 1.55 12.43 -16.96
N LEU A 78 2.07 11.48 -16.17
CA LEU A 78 1.68 11.25 -14.78
C LEU A 78 1.97 12.48 -13.92
N MET A 79 3.21 12.98 -14.00
CA MET A 79 3.63 14.13 -13.20
C MET A 79 2.93 15.42 -13.64
N ASP A 80 2.61 15.57 -14.93
CA ASP A 80 1.81 16.67 -15.45
C ASP A 80 0.35 16.58 -14.95
N PHE A 81 -0.22 15.38 -14.88
CA PHE A 81 -1.54 15.18 -14.28
C PHE A 81 -1.53 15.55 -12.80
N VAL A 82 -0.54 15.11 -12.02
CA VAL A 82 -0.44 15.46 -10.59
C VAL A 82 -0.18 16.97 -10.40
N GLY A 83 0.71 17.55 -11.22
CA GLY A 83 1.09 18.95 -11.12
C GLY A 83 1.65 19.31 -9.74
N PRO A 84 1.29 20.47 -9.15
CA PRO A 84 1.75 20.89 -7.83
C PRO A 84 0.93 20.31 -6.68
N ASP A 85 -0.02 19.41 -6.96
CA ASP A 85 -0.92 18.89 -5.94
C ASP A 85 -0.18 18.05 -4.90
N VAL A 86 -0.72 18.01 -3.67
CA VAL A 86 -0.37 16.95 -2.73
C VAL A 86 -0.94 15.64 -3.27
N LEU A 87 -0.09 14.62 -3.35
CA LEU A 87 -0.50 13.28 -3.75
C LEU A 87 -1.16 12.55 -2.57
N VAL A 88 -2.41 12.14 -2.71
CA VAL A 88 -3.18 11.47 -1.65
C VAL A 88 -3.34 10.00 -2.01
N ALA A 89 -3.02 9.10 -1.09
CA ALA A 89 -3.11 7.67 -1.36
C ALA A 89 -3.43 6.84 -0.10
N HIS A 90 -4.09 5.69 -0.31
CA HIS A 90 -4.41 4.75 0.76
C HIS A 90 -3.23 3.87 1.18
N ASN A 91 -2.02 4.18 0.74
CA ASN A 91 -0.79 3.92 1.44
C ASN A 91 0.31 4.81 0.83
N SER A 92 0.17 6.13 0.92
CA SER A 92 0.95 7.08 0.10
C SER A 92 2.48 6.87 0.00
N ALA A 93 3.11 6.24 1.01
CA ALA A 93 4.53 5.92 0.95
C ALA A 93 4.85 4.84 -0.10
N PHE A 94 3.94 3.88 -0.29
CA PHE A 94 3.98 2.90 -1.37
C PHE A 94 3.84 3.61 -2.72
N ASP A 95 2.74 4.33 -2.96
CA ASP A 95 2.45 4.92 -4.28
C ASP A 95 3.49 5.94 -4.73
N SER A 96 3.93 6.83 -3.83
CA SER A 96 5.04 7.74 -4.15
C SER A 96 6.38 7.00 -4.33
N GLY A 97 6.56 5.88 -3.64
CA GLY A 97 7.69 4.97 -3.81
C GLY A 97 7.68 4.25 -5.16
N VAL A 98 6.50 3.87 -5.68
CA VAL A 98 6.31 3.31 -7.03
C VAL A 98 6.81 4.31 -8.07
N ILE A 99 6.36 5.57 -8.00
CA ILE A 99 6.81 6.63 -8.92
C ILE A 99 8.33 6.78 -8.86
N ARG A 100 8.89 6.91 -7.65
CA ARG A 100 10.33 7.07 -7.43
C ARG A 100 11.12 5.89 -8.01
N ALA A 101 10.74 4.66 -7.69
CA ALA A 101 11.45 3.46 -8.12
C ALA A 101 11.30 3.18 -9.62
N ALA A 102 10.14 3.45 -10.21
CA ALA A 102 9.93 3.36 -11.65
C ALA A 102 10.80 4.38 -12.40
N SER A 103 10.91 5.60 -11.86
CA SER A 103 11.81 6.64 -12.38
C SER A 103 13.28 6.23 -12.30
N GLU A 104 13.70 5.69 -11.16
CA GLU A 104 15.05 5.16 -10.95
C GLU A 104 15.39 4.02 -11.92
N ALA A 105 14.49 3.04 -12.07
CA ALA A 105 14.68 1.90 -12.97
C ALA A 105 14.66 2.29 -14.45
N SER A 106 14.03 3.41 -14.78
CA SER A 106 13.90 3.92 -16.15
C SER A 106 14.93 5.01 -16.48
N GLU A 107 15.80 5.36 -15.54
CA GLU A 107 16.73 6.49 -15.65
C GLU A 107 16.05 7.81 -16.05
N ARG A 108 14.82 8.04 -15.57
CA ARG A 108 14.08 9.28 -15.77
C ARG A 108 14.15 10.15 -14.51
N PRO A 109 14.35 11.46 -14.62
CA PRO A 109 14.28 12.34 -13.45
C PRO A 109 12.85 12.44 -12.94
N VAL A 110 12.68 12.59 -11.63
CA VAL A 110 11.40 12.90 -10.99
C VAL A 110 11.57 14.00 -9.97
N SER A 111 10.61 14.92 -9.91
CA SER A 111 10.58 15.97 -8.91
C SER A 111 10.27 15.43 -7.52
N GLU A 112 10.41 16.30 -6.52
CA GLU A 112 9.94 15.98 -5.17
C GLU A 112 8.42 15.86 -5.15
N ILE A 113 7.91 14.90 -4.37
CA ILE A 113 6.48 14.59 -4.26
C ILE A 113 6.07 14.72 -2.80
N ALA A 114 5.26 15.73 -2.50
CA ALA A 114 4.57 15.83 -1.22
C ALA A 114 3.34 14.91 -1.24
N HIS A 115 3.18 14.08 -0.20
CA HIS A 115 2.11 13.10 -0.19
C HIS A 115 1.47 12.91 1.19
N LEU A 116 0.19 12.54 1.22
CA LEU A 116 -0.59 12.33 2.45
C LEU A 116 -1.29 10.96 2.44
N CYS A 117 -1.17 10.25 3.56
CA CYS A 117 -1.66 8.88 3.70
C CYS A 117 -3.05 8.85 4.35
N THR A 118 -4.06 8.38 3.61
CA THR A 118 -5.43 8.30 4.14
C THR A 118 -5.60 7.23 5.21
N VAL A 119 -4.78 6.17 5.26
CA VAL A 119 -4.80 5.19 6.38
C VAL A 119 -4.48 5.87 7.70
N LYS A 120 -3.49 6.77 7.70
CA LYS A 120 -3.07 7.50 8.92
C LYS A 120 -4.17 8.45 9.38
N LEU A 121 -4.80 9.17 8.44
CA LEU A 121 -5.94 10.03 8.73
C LEU A 121 -7.13 9.21 9.24
N ALA A 122 -7.49 8.11 8.56
CA ALA A 122 -8.63 7.27 8.89
C ALA A 122 -8.55 6.72 10.32
N ARG A 123 -7.36 6.31 10.77
CA ARG A 123 -7.12 5.86 12.16
C ARG A 123 -7.33 6.93 13.22
N LYS A 124 -7.39 8.21 12.83
CA LYS A 124 -7.65 9.36 13.70
C LYS A 124 -9.06 9.91 13.52
N ALA A 125 -9.62 9.79 12.33
CA ALA A 125 -10.93 10.31 11.96
C ALA A 125 -12.08 9.34 12.27
N TYR A 126 -11.83 8.03 12.19
CA TYR A 126 -12.84 7.00 12.33
C TYR A 126 -12.52 6.01 13.45
N ASP A 127 -13.52 5.22 13.87
CA ASP A 127 -13.35 4.09 14.79
C ASP A 127 -13.82 2.78 14.13
N LEU A 128 -12.96 2.22 13.28
CA LEU A 128 -13.31 1.09 12.41
C LEU A 128 -12.69 -0.24 12.87
N PRO A 129 -13.30 -1.39 12.48
CA PRO A 129 -12.71 -2.72 12.69
C PRO A 129 -11.46 -2.98 11.85
N SER A 130 -11.43 -2.43 10.63
CA SER A 130 -10.29 -2.37 9.72
C SER A 130 -10.19 -0.95 9.17
N TYR A 131 -8.97 -0.51 8.87
CA TYR A 131 -8.73 0.78 8.20
C TYR A 131 -8.30 0.56 6.75
N SER A 132 -8.67 -0.58 6.18
CA SER A 132 -8.48 -0.81 4.76
C SER A 132 -9.46 0.00 3.91
N LEU A 133 -9.10 0.14 2.65
CA LEU A 133 -9.78 1.07 1.76
C LEU A 133 -11.28 0.77 1.63
N PRO A 134 -11.75 -0.50 1.50
CA PRO A 134 -13.18 -0.78 1.47
C PRO A 134 -13.95 -0.30 2.72
N PHE A 135 -13.40 -0.53 3.92
CA PHE A 135 -14.03 -0.10 5.18
C PHE A 135 -14.05 1.41 5.34
N VAL A 136 -12.94 2.05 4.97
CA VAL A 136 -12.81 3.52 5.03
C VAL A 136 -13.74 4.18 4.00
N ALA A 137 -13.85 3.60 2.81
CA ALA A 137 -14.74 4.09 1.76
C ALA A 137 -16.22 3.91 2.13
N GLU A 138 -16.58 2.78 2.76
CA GLU A 138 -17.92 2.56 3.30
C GLU A 138 -18.29 3.59 4.39
N GLU A 139 -17.38 3.84 5.35
CA GLU A 139 -17.57 4.88 6.38
C GLU A 139 -17.67 6.30 5.81
N ALA A 140 -16.96 6.56 4.70
CA ALA A 140 -17.08 7.81 3.95
C ALA A 140 -18.37 7.91 3.12
N GLY A 141 -19.20 6.86 3.07
CA GLY A 141 -20.46 6.82 2.31
C GLY A 141 -20.30 6.46 0.83
N HIS A 142 -19.13 5.96 0.42
CA HIS A 142 -18.76 5.64 -0.96
C HIS A 142 -18.16 4.22 -1.05
N PRO A 143 -18.94 3.15 -0.83
CA PRO A 143 -18.43 1.79 -0.87
C PRO A 143 -17.85 1.42 -2.24
N ILE A 144 -16.86 0.53 -2.24
CA ILE A 144 -16.13 0.10 -3.43
C ILE A 144 -16.68 -1.23 -3.91
N GLU A 145 -17.04 -1.30 -5.19
CA GLU A 145 -17.50 -2.54 -5.82
C GLU A 145 -16.32 -3.32 -6.43
N ASN A 146 -15.36 -2.62 -7.06
CA ASN A 146 -14.21 -3.19 -7.76
C ASN A 146 -12.90 -2.88 -7.05
N HIS A 147 -12.69 -3.47 -5.87
CA HIS A 147 -11.41 -3.32 -5.15
C HIS A 147 -10.26 -3.98 -5.94
N HIS A 148 -9.07 -3.37 -5.95
CA HIS A 148 -7.92 -3.72 -6.80
C HIS A 148 -8.06 -3.35 -8.29
N GLU A 149 -8.99 -2.44 -8.58
CA GLU A 149 -8.98 -1.66 -9.82
C GLU A 149 -8.49 -0.26 -9.47
N ALA A 150 -7.37 0.15 -10.07
CA ALA A 150 -6.63 1.34 -9.66
C ALA A 150 -7.48 2.63 -9.68
N LEU A 151 -8.38 2.81 -10.65
CA LEU A 151 -9.25 3.99 -10.69
C LEU A 151 -10.34 3.94 -9.61
N ALA A 152 -10.93 2.79 -9.36
CA ALA A 152 -11.90 2.60 -8.28
C ALA A 152 -11.27 2.87 -6.91
N ASP A 153 -10.07 2.35 -6.67
CA ASP A 153 -9.37 2.51 -5.40
C ASP A 153 -8.89 3.97 -5.20
N SER A 154 -8.33 4.62 -6.22
CA SER A 154 -7.98 6.05 -6.16
C SER A 154 -9.22 6.97 -5.97
N THR A 155 -10.36 6.62 -6.59
CA THR A 155 -11.64 7.32 -6.39
C THR A 155 -12.14 7.20 -4.97
N ALA A 156 -12.09 6.00 -4.40
CA ALA A 156 -12.49 5.77 -3.02
C ALA A 156 -11.55 6.49 -2.03
N CYS A 157 -10.26 6.51 -2.31
CA CYS A 157 -9.28 7.27 -1.56
C CYS A 157 -9.59 8.77 -1.57
N ALA A 158 -9.98 9.32 -2.74
CA ALA A 158 -10.40 10.71 -2.87
C ALA A 158 -11.63 11.02 -2.01
N TRP A 159 -12.65 10.18 -2.05
CA TRP A 159 -13.86 10.35 -1.23
C TRP A 159 -13.57 10.28 0.27
N ALA A 160 -12.73 9.33 0.69
CA ALA A 160 -12.29 9.22 2.07
C ALA A 160 -11.57 10.50 2.53
N MET A 161 -10.67 11.05 1.73
CA MET A 161 -9.98 12.31 2.04
C MET A 161 -10.96 13.48 2.13
N ILE A 162 -11.94 13.57 1.22
CA ILE A 162 -12.97 14.62 1.24
C ILE A 162 -13.82 14.53 2.51
N ASP A 163 -14.31 13.34 2.88
CA ASP A 163 -15.11 13.15 4.10
C ASP A 163 -14.31 13.49 5.36
N MET A 164 -13.08 12.99 5.50
CA MET A 164 -12.23 13.32 6.66
C MET A 164 -11.95 14.81 6.76
N ALA A 165 -11.70 15.50 5.64
CA ALA A 165 -11.52 16.94 5.63
C ALA A 165 -12.80 17.69 6.06
N GLN A 166 -13.97 17.24 5.60
CA GLN A 166 -15.26 17.82 6.00
C GLN A 166 -15.55 17.62 7.50
N ARG A 167 -15.30 16.42 8.04
CA ARG A 167 -15.45 16.12 9.48
C ARG A 167 -14.52 16.98 10.34
N ALA A 168 -13.32 17.27 9.84
CA ALA A 168 -12.36 18.16 10.49
C ALA A 168 -12.69 19.66 10.33
N GLY A 169 -13.70 20.03 9.53
CA GLY A 169 -13.98 21.43 9.16
C GLY A 169 -12.82 22.07 8.37
N SER A 170 -12.00 21.28 7.69
CA SER A 170 -10.79 21.70 7.00
C SER A 170 -11.08 22.08 5.55
N THR A 171 -10.47 23.17 5.09
CA THR A 171 -10.63 23.69 3.73
C THR A 171 -9.44 23.40 2.83
N THR A 172 -8.37 22.79 3.36
CA THR A 172 -7.18 22.37 2.61
C THR A 172 -6.65 21.03 3.12
N VAL A 173 -5.83 20.37 2.32
CA VAL A 173 -5.13 19.13 2.70
C VAL A 173 -4.27 19.33 3.94
N LEU A 174 -3.53 20.44 4.00
CA LEU A 174 -2.68 20.79 5.14
C LEU A 174 -3.47 20.97 6.43
N GLN A 175 -4.61 21.67 6.37
CA GLN A 175 -5.47 21.84 7.55
C GLN A 175 -6.01 20.51 8.06
N ALA A 176 -6.39 19.60 7.15
CA ALA A 176 -6.85 18.27 7.54
C ALA A 176 -5.71 17.44 8.18
N ALA A 177 -4.51 17.49 7.59
CA ALA A 177 -3.33 16.83 8.13
C ALA A 177 -2.98 17.35 9.54
N ASP A 178 -2.97 18.67 9.73
CA ASP A 178 -2.71 19.32 11.03
C ASP A 178 -3.77 18.97 12.07
N HIS A 179 -5.06 18.99 11.69
CA HIS A 179 -6.17 18.64 12.57
C HIS A 179 -5.99 17.25 13.17
N TYR A 180 -5.66 16.26 12.33
CA TYR A 180 -5.46 14.87 12.75
C TYR A 180 -4.04 14.58 13.26
N LYS A 181 -3.15 15.57 13.27
CA LYS A 181 -1.72 15.44 13.64
C LYS A 181 -1.02 14.36 12.83
N VAL A 182 -1.29 14.33 11.52
CA VAL A 182 -0.66 13.42 10.56
C VAL A 182 0.35 14.22 9.76
N GLY A 183 1.62 13.82 9.80
CA GLY A 183 2.66 14.44 8.99
C GLY A 183 2.49 14.13 7.51
N MET A 184 2.74 15.10 6.65
CA MET A 184 2.93 14.87 5.22
C MET A 184 4.23 14.11 4.99
N GLY A 185 4.20 13.14 4.09
CA GLY A 185 5.40 12.50 3.58
C GLY A 185 6.00 13.32 2.44
N LEU A 186 7.29 13.09 2.22
CA LEU A 186 8.06 13.75 1.18
C LEU A 186 8.98 12.73 0.51
N THR A 187 8.61 12.34 -0.70
CA THR A 187 9.48 11.53 -1.54
C THR A 187 10.40 12.47 -2.29
N ARG A 188 11.71 12.36 -2.02
CA ARG A 188 12.72 13.28 -2.55
C ARG A 188 12.77 13.23 -4.07
N ALA A 189 13.22 14.33 -4.68
CA ALA A 189 13.57 14.36 -6.09
C ALA A 189 14.71 13.36 -6.40
N TRP A 190 14.78 12.93 -7.66
CA TRP A 190 15.84 12.07 -8.19
C TRP A 190 16.18 12.43 -9.63
N LYS A 191 17.43 12.21 -10.02
CA LYS A 191 17.87 12.20 -11.41
C LYS A 191 18.97 11.15 -11.60
N PRO A 192 19.24 10.73 -12.86
CA PRO A 192 20.37 9.87 -13.16
C PRO A 192 21.68 10.39 -12.55
N GLY A 193 22.39 9.51 -11.84
CA GLY A 193 23.60 9.82 -11.09
C GLY A 193 23.39 10.08 -9.59
N ASP A 194 22.16 10.33 -9.13
CA ASP A 194 21.85 10.40 -7.70
C ASP A 194 21.80 9.00 -7.06
N GLU A 195 21.88 8.94 -5.73
CA GLU A 195 21.78 7.67 -5.00
C GLU A 195 20.41 6.99 -5.20
N LEU A 196 20.45 5.72 -5.62
CA LEU A 196 19.27 4.88 -5.77
C LEU A 196 18.65 4.51 -4.42
N SER A 197 17.32 4.37 -4.41
CA SER A 197 16.61 3.76 -3.29
C SER A 197 17.09 2.34 -3.03
N ARG A 198 16.93 1.88 -1.78
CA ARG A 198 17.25 0.51 -1.41
C ARG A 198 16.47 -0.51 -2.25
N ALA A 199 15.18 -0.26 -2.47
CA ALA A 199 14.32 -1.14 -3.27
C ALA A 199 14.87 -1.33 -4.69
N THR A 200 15.30 -0.25 -5.35
CA THR A 200 15.90 -0.33 -6.70
C THR A 200 17.26 -1.02 -6.68
N LYS A 201 18.13 -0.73 -5.70
CA LYS A 201 19.43 -1.43 -5.56
C LYS A 201 19.24 -2.94 -5.39
N ASP A 202 18.31 -3.35 -4.53
CA ASP A 202 18.00 -4.75 -4.26
C ASP A 202 17.45 -5.42 -5.53
N ALA A 203 16.55 -4.76 -6.25
CA ALA A 203 15.98 -5.27 -7.51
C ALA A 203 17.01 -5.38 -8.65
N GLN A 204 17.86 -4.38 -8.82
CA GLN A 204 18.97 -4.41 -9.79
C GLN A 204 19.98 -5.51 -9.45
N GLY A 205 20.32 -5.67 -8.18
CA GLY A 205 21.20 -6.74 -7.71
C GLY A 205 20.62 -8.13 -7.97
N TRP A 206 19.32 -8.30 -7.72
CA TRP A 206 18.60 -9.54 -8.02
C TRP A 206 18.63 -9.88 -9.52
N LEU A 207 18.38 -8.89 -10.38
CA LEU A 207 18.44 -9.05 -11.83
C LEU A 207 19.86 -9.39 -12.31
N ALA A 208 20.87 -8.69 -11.80
CA ALA A 208 22.27 -8.89 -12.16
C ALA A 208 22.81 -10.28 -11.75
N ALA A 209 22.29 -10.85 -10.65
CA ALA A 209 22.63 -12.18 -10.20
C ALA A 209 22.00 -13.32 -11.05
N GLY A 210 21.16 -12.98 -12.04
CA GLY A 210 20.58 -13.95 -12.96
C GLY A 210 19.59 -14.91 -12.30
N HIS A 211 19.01 -14.52 -11.17
CA HIS A 211 18.03 -15.33 -10.47
C HIS A 211 16.82 -15.61 -11.37
N LYS A 212 16.37 -16.87 -11.36
CA LYS A 212 15.10 -17.26 -11.96
C LYS A 212 14.01 -17.13 -10.91
N LEU A 213 12.82 -16.74 -11.34
CA LEU A 213 11.62 -16.66 -10.49
C LEU A 213 11.48 -17.95 -9.65
N PRO A 214 11.24 -17.85 -8.33
CA PRO A 214 10.89 -19.03 -7.56
C PRO A 214 9.59 -19.63 -8.12
N ALA A 215 9.56 -20.95 -8.29
CA ALA A 215 8.36 -21.65 -8.74
C ALA A 215 7.21 -21.45 -7.73
N GLN A 216 5.99 -21.21 -8.25
CA GLN A 216 4.77 -20.91 -7.48
C GLN A 216 4.51 -21.88 -6.32
N ASP A 217 4.94 -23.13 -6.49
CA ASP A 217 4.60 -24.26 -5.63
C ASP A 217 5.45 -24.31 -4.34
N ALA A 218 6.49 -23.47 -4.23
CA ALA A 218 7.47 -23.53 -3.15
C ALA A 218 6.94 -23.06 -1.78
N PHE A 219 5.78 -22.40 -1.73
CA PHE A 219 5.18 -21.94 -0.47
C PHE A 219 4.14 -22.91 0.10
N ALA A 220 3.96 -24.06 -0.55
CA ALA A 220 3.14 -25.15 -0.05
C ALA A 220 3.87 -25.89 1.08
N ASN A 221 3.78 -25.33 2.29
CA ASN A 221 3.73 -26.00 3.60
C ASN A 221 4.56 -25.26 4.66
N TRP A 222 3.97 -25.22 5.86
CA TRP A 222 4.40 -24.43 7.00
C TRP A 222 5.16 -25.28 8.03
N PRO A 223 6.48 -25.13 8.21
CA PRO A 223 7.17 -25.92 9.22
C PRO A 223 7.33 -25.16 10.54
N GLN A 224 7.52 -23.81 10.54
CA GLN A 224 7.97 -23.10 11.75
C GLN A 224 7.48 -21.64 11.87
N GLU A 225 7.12 -21.26 13.09
CA GLU A 225 6.69 -19.90 13.51
C GLU A 225 7.81 -18.85 13.35
N GLY A 226 9.07 -19.28 13.40
CA GLY A 226 10.25 -18.41 13.34
C GLY A 226 10.43 -17.49 14.55
N PRO A 227 11.59 -16.84 14.68
CA PRO A 227 11.84 -15.84 15.70
C PRO A 227 10.99 -14.58 15.48
N ASN A 228 10.82 -13.79 16.53
CA ASN A 228 10.25 -12.44 16.44
C ASN A 228 11.43 -11.44 16.43
N PRO A 229 11.78 -10.85 15.28
CA PRO A 229 12.85 -9.86 15.20
C PRO A 229 12.50 -8.59 16.00
N GLU A 230 13.54 -7.91 16.50
CA GLU A 230 13.41 -6.62 17.17
C GLU A 230 12.93 -5.55 16.18
N PRO A 231 12.02 -4.64 16.58
CA PRO A 231 11.53 -3.58 15.72
C PRO A 231 12.65 -2.59 15.36
N ASN A 232 12.68 -2.16 14.10
CA ASN A 232 13.56 -1.08 13.67
C ASN A 232 13.08 0.26 14.23
N LEU A 233 13.73 0.74 15.29
CA LEU A 233 13.41 2.01 15.93
C LEU A 233 13.73 3.24 15.06
N HIS A 234 14.48 3.06 13.98
CA HIS A 234 14.79 4.10 12.99
C HIS A 234 13.90 4.02 11.74
N ALA A 235 12.92 3.11 11.72
CA ALA A 235 11.91 3.10 10.67
C ALA A 235 11.13 4.42 10.68
N ASP A 236 10.53 4.77 9.54
CA ASP A 236 9.69 5.97 9.43
C ASP A 236 8.61 5.96 10.52
N PRO A 237 8.66 6.89 11.50
CA PRO A 237 7.68 6.94 12.58
C PRO A 237 6.25 7.20 12.08
N SER A 238 6.14 7.71 10.86
CA SER A 238 4.87 7.94 10.21
C SER A 238 4.29 6.66 9.60
N HIS A 239 5.06 5.58 9.40
CA HIS A 239 4.62 4.36 8.73
C HIS A 239 3.43 3.68 9.45
N PRO A 240 2.40 3.16 8.74
CA PRO A 240 1.23 2.57 9.41
C PRO A 240 1.52 1.35 10.30
N LEU A 241 2.64 0.67 10.11
CA LEU A 241 3.07 -0.43 10.98
C LEU A 241 3.96 0.02 12.16
N TYR A 242 4.46 1.26 12.14
CA TYR A 242 5.37 1.74 13.18
C TYR A 242 4.70 1.73 14.56
N GLY A 243 5.36 1.11 15.53
CA GLY A 243 4.86 0.98 16.91
C GLY A 243 3.67 0.03 17.08
N GLN A 244 3.25 -0.68 16.03
CA GLN A 244 2.23 -1.72 16.14
C GLN A 244 2.81 -3.02 16.73
N VAL A 245 1.98 -3.80 17.41
CA VAL A 245 2.26 -5.16 17.87
C VAL A 245 1.48 -6.12 16.99
N LEU A 246 2.16 -6.70 16.00
CA LEU A 246 1.60 -7.53 14.95
C LEU A 246 1.63 -9.01 15.28
N VAL A 247 0.52 -9.69 15.02
CA VAL A 247 0.41 -11.15 15.03
C VAL A 247 -0.06 -11.62 13.66
N PHE A 248 0.48 -12.73 13.18
CA PHE A 248 0.08 -13.33 11.90
C PHE A 248 -0.79 -14.58 12.14
N THR A 249 -1.79 -14.78 11.28
CA THR A 249 -2.65 -15.97 11.27
C THR A 249 -2.99 -16.41 9.85
N GLY A 250 -3.32 -17.69 9.70
CA GLY A 250 -3.56 -18.30 8.40
C GLY A 250 -2.27 -18.55 7.62
N ASN A 251 -2.40 -19.15 6.43
CA ASN A 251 -1.30 -19.27 5.47
C ASN A 251 -1.18 -17.96 4.69
N LEU A 252 -0.05 -17.28 4.85
CA LEU A 252 0.36 -16.23 3.94
C LEU A 252 1.03 -16.94 2.76
N GLY A 253 0.95 -16.38 1.57
CA GLY A 253 1.77 -16.86 0.48
C GLY A 253 3.27 -16.54 0.65
N MET A 254 3.70 -15.89 1.74
CA MET A 254 5.14 -15.76 2.07
C MET A 254 5.49 -16.47 3.39
N PRO A 255 6.76 -16.90 3.57
CA PRO A 255 7.23 -17.45 4.84
C PRO A 255 7.03 -16.47 6.00
N ARG A 256 6.45 -16.92 7.12
CA ARG A 256 6.22 -16.04 8.30
C ARG A 256 7.50 -15.40 8.85
N PRO A 257 8.68 -16.04 8.86
CA PRO A 257 9.91 -15.35 9.23
C PRO A 257 10.17 -14.11 8.35
N GLN A 258 9.91 -14.22 7.04
CA GLN A 258 10.04 -13.09 6.10
C GLN A 258 8.99 -12.01 6.40
N ALA A 259 7.72 -12.40 6.57
CA ALA A 259 6.65 -11.46 6.94
C ALA A 259 6.96 -10.71 8.25
N LYS A 260 7.50 -11.41 9.26
CA LYS A 260 7.91 -10.79 10.52
C LYS A 260 9.09 -9.84 10.35
N GLN A 261 10.05 -10.20 9.51
CA GLN A 261 11.19 -9.33 9.19
C GLN A 261 10.73 -8.05 8.50
N LEU A 262 9.84 -8.14 7.51
CA LEU A 262 9.25 -6.99 6.81
C LEU A 262 8.48 -6.08 7.77
N ALA A 263 7.67 -6.66 8.67
CA ALA A 263 6.97 -5.89 9.69
C ALA A 263 7.95 -5.16 10.63
N ALA A 264 8.99 -5.85 11.11
CA ALA A 264 9.98 -5.26 12.01
C ALA A 264 10.84 -4.18 11.34
N GLN A 265 11.21 -4.36 10.07
CA GLN A 265 11.90 -3.32 9.29
C GLN A 265 11.10 -2.02 9.20
N ASN A 266 9.77 -2.13 9.20
CA ASN A 266 8.81 -1.02 9.19
C ASN A 266 8.36 -0.59 10.61
N GLY A 267 9.12 -0.98 11.64
CA GLY A 267 8.95 -0.51 13.02
C GLY A 267 7.88 -1.24 13.84
N ALA A 268 7.32 -2.36 13.36
CA ALA A 268 6.38 -3.16 14.13
C ALA A 268 7.08 -4.17 15.05
N GLN A 269 6.56 -4.35 16.25
CA GLN A 269 6.91 -5.46 17.12
C GLN A 269 6.10 -6.69 16.69
N THR A 270 6.76 -7.81 16.42
CA THR A 270 6.06 -9.05 16.03
C THR A 270 5.88 -9.99 17.23
N ALA A 271 4.76 -10.70 17.26
CA ALA A 271 4.44 -11.67 18.29
C ALA A 271 3.81 -12.94 17.71
N SER A 272 4.03 -14.07 18.38
CA SER A 272 3.51 -15.38 17.94
C SER A 272 2.09 -15.68 18.42
N ARG A 273 1.60 -14.92 19.40
CA ARG A 273 0.29 -15.12 20.03
C ARG A 273 -0.40 -13.79 20.22
N VAL A 274 -1.72 -13.80 20.09
CA VAL A 274 -2.56 -12.65 20.44
C VAL A 274 -2.56 -12.48 21.95
N THR A 275 -2.06 -11.34 22.41
CA THR A 275 -2.08 -10.91 23.81
C THR A 275 -2.82 -9.57 23.95
N ARG A 276 -2.95 -9.05 25.19
CA ARG A 276 -3.49 -7.71 25.45
C ARG A 276 -2.67 -6.58 24.82
N ALA A 277 -1.39 -6.82 24.51
CA ALA A 277 -0.54 -5.84 23.85
C ALA A 277 -0.76 -5.79 22.33
N THR A 278 -1.47 -6.78 21.75
CA THR A 278 -1.70 -6.86 20.30
C THR A 278 -2.54 -5.68 19.83
N THR A 279 -2.07 -5.01 18.78
CA THR A 279 -2.75 -3.88 18.15
C THR A 279 -3.11 -4.14 16.70
N ALA A 280 -2.49 -5.14 16.06
CA ALA A 280 -2.84 -5.58 14.70
C ALA A 280 -2.75 -7.11 14.52
N LEU A 281 -3.69 -7.68 13.76
CA LEU A 281 -3.71 -9.07 13.33
C LEU A 281 -3.69 -9.13 11.80
N VAL A 282 -2.65 -9.70 11.21
CA VAL A 282 -2.57 -9.99 9.78
C VAL A 282 -3.16 -11.38 9.51
N VAL A 283 -4.12 -11.48 8.59
CA VAL A 283 -4.86 -12.70 8.26
C VAL A 283 -4.58 -13.10 6.82
N GLY A 284 -4.01 -14.29 6.63
CA GLY A 284 -3.85 -14.96 5.32
C GLY A 284 -5.03 -15.85 4.95
N ASP A 285 -4.78 -16.87 4.13
CA ASP A 285 -5.75 -17.83 3.57
C ASP A 285 -6.78 -17.21 2.61
N GLY A 286 -6.41 -16.15 1.89
CA GLY A 286 -7.33 -15.45 0.99
C GLY A 286 -8.44 -14.70 1.70
N PHE A 287 -8.25 -14.39 2.99
CA PHE A 287 -9.15 -13.52 3.75
C PHE A 287 -9.23 -12.15 3.08
N ILE A 288 -10.45 -11.76 2.72
CA ILE A 288 -10.75 -10.42 2.20
C ILE A 288 -11.52 -9.62 3.25
N PRO A 289 -11.41 -8.27 3.25
CA PRO A 289 -12.13 -7.43 4.20
C PRO A 289 -13.64 -7.72 4.25
N GLN A 290 -14.27 -8.08 3.12
CA GLN A 290 -15.69 -8.45 3.08
C GLN A 290 -16.02 -9.72 3.88
N ASP A 291 -15.05 -10.59 4.19
CA ASP A 291 -15.27 -11.78 5.03
C ASP A 291 -15.62 -11.42 6.48
N LEU A 292 -15.26 -10.21 6.94
CA LEU A 292 -15.72 -9.68 8.23
C LEU A 292 -17.21 -9.39 8.23
N ALA A 293 -17.75 -8.91 7.11
CA ALA A 293 -19.17 -8.62 6.95
C ALA A 293 -19.99 -9.91 6.77
N THR A 294 -19.42 -10.95 6.14
CA THR A 294 -20.12 -12.22 5.85
C THR A 294 -19.92 -13.31 6.90
N GLY A 295 -18.98 -13.14 7.85
CA GLY A 295 -18.75 -14.04 8.98
C GLY A 295 -17.85 -15.25 8.70
N ARG A 296 -17.21 -15.33 7.53
CA ARG A 296 -16.31 -16.43 7.15
C ARG A 296 -14.91 -16.25 7.74
N LEU A 297 -14.78 -16.45 9.04
CA LEU A 297 -13.58 -16.07 9.81
C LEU A 297 -12.78 -17.26 10.35
N THR A 298 -11.46 -17.15 10.35
CA THR A 298 -10.55 -18.09 11.06
C THR A 298 -10.77 -18.03 12.58
N ASN A 299 -10.39 -19.08 13.32
CA ASN A 299 -10.54 -19.12 14.79
C ASN A 299 -9.82 -17.96 15.51
N LYS A 300 -8.68 -17.48 14.98
CA LYS A 300 -7.95 -16.33 15.53
C LYS A 300 -8.61 -15.00 15.16
N ALA A 301 -9.17 -14.86 13.96
CA ALA A 301 -9.96 -13.67 13.60
C ALA A 301 -11.23 -13.56 14.46
N LYS A 302 -11.95 -14.67 14.69
CA LYS A 302 -13.06 -14.76 15.67
C LYS A 302 -12.63 -14.44 17.10
N HIS A 303 -11.39 -14.77 17.47
CA HIS A 303 -10.84 -14.39 18.77
C HIS A 303 -10.58 -12.88 18.85
N VAL A 304 -10.03 -12.28 17.80
CA VAL A 304 -9.78 -10.84 17.73
C VAL A 304 -11.08 -10.02 17.76
N LEU A 305 -12.13 -10.45 17.03
CA LEU A 305 -13.44 -9.80 17.13
C LEU A 305 -14.01 -9.83 18.56
N ARG A 306 -13.91 -10.97 19.25
CA ARG A 306 -14.31 -11.09 20.66
C ARG A 306 -13.46 -10.23 21.61
N LEU A 307 -12.19 -9.98 21.28
CA LEU A 307 -11.36 -9.05 22.05
C LEU A 307 -11.79 -7.60 21.81
N ARG A 308 -12.22 -7.25 20.60
CA ARG A 308 -12.82 -5.94 20.30
C ARG A 308 -14.14 -5.70 21.03
N GLU A 309 -15.03 -6.70 21.09
CA GLU A 309 -16.26 -6.65 21.90
C GLU A 309 -15.97 -6.38 23.38
N LYS A 310 -14.80 -6.82 23.87
CA LYS A 310 -14.32 -6.59 25.23
C LYS A 310 -13.53 -5.28 25.39
N GLY A 311 -13.55 -4.41 24.38
CA GLY A 311 -12.94 -3.08 24.40
C GLY A 311 -11.48 -3.02 23.96
N GLN A 312 -10.87 -4.10 23.48
CA GLN A 312 -9.49 -4.06 22.97
C GLN A 312 -9.47 -3.57 21.51
N LYS A 313 -8.76 -2.47 21.23
CA LYS A 313 -8.60 -1.96 19.86
C LYS A 313 -7.55 -2.76 19.09
N VAL A 314 -7.98 -3.81 18.39
CA VAL A 314 -7.12 -4.63 17.51
C VAL A 314 -7.56 -4.47 16.06
N THR A 315 -6.68 -3.97 15.20
CA THR A 315 -6.94 -3.83 13.76
C THR A 315 -6.75 -5.16 13.05
N ILE A 316 -7.62 -5.49 12.10
CA ILE A 316 -7.44 -6.66 11.22
C ILE A 316 -6.89 -6.17 9.88
N ILE A 317 -5.87 -6.85 9.35
CA ILE A 317 -5.19 -6.54 8.09
C ILE A 317 -5.21 -7.80 7.22
N SER A 318 -5.64 -7.71 5.96
CA SER A 318 -5.56 -8.83 5.01
C SER A 318 -4.11 -9.08 4.57
N GLU A 319 -3.82 -10.24 3.97
CA GLU A 319 -2.49 -10.47 3.40
C GLU A 319 -2.14 -9.43 2.31
N GLY A 320 -3.07 -9.14 1.40
CA GLY A 320 -2.86 -8.17 0.33
C GLY A 320 -2.52 -6.79 0.88
N GLU A 321 -3.29 -6.32 1.87
CA GLU A 321 -3.03 -5.05 2.55
C GLU A 321 -1.68 -5.06 3.27
N PHE A 322 -1.32 -6.15 3.94
CA PHE A 322 -0.03 -6.26 4.60
C PHE A 322 1.11 -6.14 3.59
N LEU A 323 0.99 -6.78 2.42
CA LEU A 323 1.98 -6.69 1.35
C LEU A 323 2.10 -5.26 0.81
N GLN A 324 0.99 -4.59 0.54
CA GLN A 324 1.01 -3.17 0.15
C GLN A 324 1.68 -2.31 1.23
N LEU A 325 1.37 -2.56 2.51
CA LEU A 325 1.97 -1.85 3.65
C LEU A 325 3.47 -2.06 3.80
N VAL A 326 4.05 -3.15 3.30
CA VAL A 326 5.51 -3.40 3.41
C VAL A 326 6.26 -3.20 2.09
N GLY A 327 5.61 -2.64 1.07
CA GLY A 327 6.24 -2.33 -0.21
C GLY A 327 6.27 -3.48 -1.23
N GLY A 328 5.34 -4.43 -1.11
CA GLY A 328 5.29 -5.64 -1.95
C GLY A 328 6.27 -6.72 -1.50
N PHE A 329 6.49 -7.75 -2.33
CA PHE A 329 7.54 -8.74 -2.09
C PHE A 329 8.91 -8.07 -2.27
N SER A 330 9.59 -7.78 -1.17
CA SER A 330 11.03 -7.54 -1.28
C SER A 330 11.67 -8.75 -1.97
N LEU A 331 12.42 -8.50 -3.04
CA LEU A 331 13.25 -9.49 -3.75
C LEU A 331 14.42 -9.91 -2.84
N THR A 332 14.11 -10.48 -1.68
CA THR A 332 15.08 -11.16 -0.83
C THR A 332 15.00 -12.64 -1.15
N ALA A 333 16.11 -13.16 -1.64
CA ALA A 333 16.37 -14.57 -1.93
C ALA A 333 15.88 -15.54 -0.84
#